data_AF-A0A6A5VIJ8-F1
#
_entry.id   AF-A0A6A5VIJ8-F1
#
_cell.length_a   1.000
_cell.length_b   1.000
_cell.length_c   1.000
_cell.angle_alpha   90.00
_cell.angle_beta   90.00
_cell.angle_gamma   90.00
#
_symmetry.space_group_name_H-M   'P 1'
#
loop_
_entity.id
_entity.type
_entity.pdbx_description
1 polymer ?
#
loop_
_entity_poly.entity_id
_entity_poly.type
_entity_poly.pdbx_seq_one_letter_code
_entity_poly.pdbx_strand_id
1 'polypeptide(L)'
;MHLDSAIQSHIWMDHPNRRHPFNTLAASESPNTWYINFGASQASGSRGRTLEKELSMRVLEIGEFLTLQDIPSLSIGQDVPLSLQADSTFASSKEAALLACNELSALLRGSFPTIANQNGIEFAATQALCRFKIPARFPAGRDSATYAELAASSGLVEPEIRLVRASLPSYIFSEREKEVVTHIAASKCLATNPLMVDWSGDGYSLANNTEDSAFTHMAKYPGRTERFARVNVYHCWSKNTLRRNETSF
;
A
#
# COMPACT_ATOMS: atom_id res chain seq x y z
N MET A 1 -45.98 15.38 -37.88
CA MET A 1 -46.94 15.16 -36.78
C MET A 1 -46.18 15.51 -35.51
N HIS A 2 -46.72 16.45 -34.74
CA HIS A 2 -46.05 17.32 -33.77
C HIS A 2 -45.45 16.57 -32.56
N LEU A 3 -44.30 17.06 -32.09
CA LEU A 3 -43.87 16.97 -30.70
C LEU A 3 -43.91 18.40 -30.16
N ASP A 4 -44.78 18.63 -29.17
CA ASP A 4 -44.96 19.91 -28.51
C ASP A 4 -44.01 20.05 -27.30
N SER A 5 -43.56 21.29 -27.13
CA SER A 5 -43.10 21.98 -25.91
C SER A 5 -44.04 21.75 -24.70
N ALA A 6 -43.80 22.07 -23.43
CA ALA A 6 -42.74 22.67 -22.62
C ALA A 6 -43.29 22.70 -21.16
N ILE A 7 -42.39 22.60 -20.17
CA ILE A 7 -42.33 23.40 -18.92
C ILE A 7 -43.62 23.54 -18.08
N GLN A 8 -43.61 23.01 -16.84
CA GLN A 8 -43.73 23.88 -15.65
C GLN A 8 -43.28 23.24 -14.33
N SER A 9 -42.49 24.04 -13.63
CA SER A 9 -41.98 23.98 -12.26
C SER A 9 -43.01 23.69 -11.18
N HIS A 10 -42.61 23.01 -10.10
CA HIS A 10 -43.08 23.34 -8.75
C HIS A 10 -41.96 23.13 -7.70
N ILE A 11 -41.72 24.21 -6.96
CA ILE A 11 -40.82 24.39 -5.82
C ILE A 11 -41.56 23.95 -4.55
N TRP A 12 -40.94 23.13 -3.68
CA TRP A 12 -41.19 23.05 -2.21
C TRP A 12 -39.93 22.46 -1.56
N MET A 13 -39.05 23.27 -0.97
CA MET A 13 -38.95 23.62 0.46
C MET A 13 -38.39 22.50 1.37
N ASP A 14 -37.35 22.92 2.08
CA ASP A 14 -36.58 22.29 3.15
C ASP A 14 -37.43 21.92 4.37
N HIS A 15 -37.25 20.72 4.95
CA HIS A 15 -37.10 20.49 6.40
C HIS A 15 -36.85 19.00 6.76
N PRO A 16 -36.12 18.71 7.85
CA PRO A 16 -35.57 17.40 8.22
C PRO A 16 -36.48 16.62 9.20
N ASN A 17 -36.10 15.36 9.48
CA ASN A 17 -36.76 14.36 10.33
C ASN A 17 -37.91 13.55 9.69
N ARG A 18 -37.55 12.41 9.10
CA ARG A 18 -38.35 11.17 9.23
C ARG A 18 -37.45 9.98 9.48
N ARG A 19 -37.50 9.48 10.72
CA ARG A 19 -37.05 8.12 11.06
C ARG A 19 -38.05 7.14 10.47
N HIS A 20 -37.60 6.22 9.63
CA HIS A 20 -38.40 5.07 9.24
C HIS A 20 -38.30 3.98 10.31
N PRO A 21 -39.42 3.35 10.71
CA PRO A 21 -39.40 2.18 11.58
C PRO A 21 -39.10 0.94 10.74
N PHE A 22 -37.99 0.25 11.02
CA PHE A 22 -37.74 -1.08 10.44
C PHE A 22 -38.42 -2.13 11.32
N ASN A 23 -39.37 -2.82 10.69
CA ASN A 23 -40.07 -3.99 11.18
C ASN A 23 -39.10 -5.12 11.54
N THR A 24 -39.40 -5.75 12.66
CA THR A 24 -38.88 -7.02 13.15
C THR A 24 -39.30 -8.16 12.20
N LEU A 25 -38.33 -8.82 11.57
CA LEU A 25 -38.52 -10.15 10.98
C LEU A 25 -37.49 -11.08 11.61
N ALA A 26 -38.01 -12.11 12.27
CA ALA A 26 -37.25 -13.19 12.85
C ALA A 26 -36.59 -14.02 11.74
N ALA A 27 -35.27 -14.16 11.81
CA ALA A 27 -34.51 -15.14 11.05
C ALA A 27 -33.65 -15.95 12.02
N SER A 28 -33.91 -17.25 12.04
CA SER A 28 -33.14 -18.27 12.73
C SER A 28 -31.85 -18.54 11.96
N GLU A 29 -30.68 -18.16 12.50
CA GLU A 29 -29.40 -18.60 11.96
C GLU A 29 -28.38 -18.87 13.09
N SER A 30 -27.63 -19.94 12.90
CA SER A 30 -26.63 -20.55 13.77
C SER A 30 -25.49 -19.61 14.19
N PRO A 31 -24.91 -19.75 15.40
CA PRO A 31 -23.80 -18.91 15.83
C PRO A 31 -22.47 -19.41 15.26
N ASN A 32 -22.04 -18.86 14.11
CA ASN A 32 -20.63 -18.89 13.72
C ASN A 32 -19.92 -17.71 14.37
N THR A 33 -19.42 -17.97 15.58
CA THR A 33 -18.76 -16.98 16.41
C THR A 33 -17.29 -16.85 16.04
N TRP A 34 -16.93 -15.76 15.38
CA TRP A 34 -15.55 -15.29 15.26
C TRP A 34 -15.09 -14.65 16.58
N TYR A 35 -14.92 -15.47 17.63
CA TYR A 35 -14.22 -15.02 18.82
C TYR A 35 -12.71 -15.25 18.64
N ILE A 36 -11.94 -14.16 18.59
CA ILE A 36 -10.50 -14.21 18.84
C ILE A 36 -10.34 -14.64 20.30
N ASN A 37 -9.92 -15.88 20.48
CA ASN A 37 -9.69 -16.47 21.79
C ASN A 37 -8.40 -15.87 22.37
N PHE A 38 -8.51 -14.85 23.22
CA PHE A 38 -7.40 -14.39 24.06
C PHE A 38 -7.20 -15.37 25.21
N GLY A 39 -6.82 -16.61 24.87
CA GLY A 39 -6.40 -17.60 25.84
C GLY A 39 -5.07 -17.18 26.44
N ALA A 40 -5.05 -16.90 27.75
CA ALA A 40 -3.83 -16.82 28.53
C ALA A 40 -3.13 -18.19 28.49
N SER A 41 -2.18 -18.37 27.57
CA SER A 41 -1.35 -19.56 27.52
C SER A 41 -0.13 -19.37 28.41
N GLN A 42 -0.11 -20.04 29.56
CA GLN A 42 1.14 -20.34 30.24
C GLN A 42 1.78 -21.59 29.63
N ALA A 43 3.07 -21.45 29.32
CA ALA A 43 4.10 -22.46 29.03
C ALA A 43 3.96 -23.33 27.77
N SER A 44 4.12 -22.72 26.58
CA SER A 44 4.66 -23.40 25.38
C SER A 44 5.21 -22.38 24.37
N GLY A 45 6.45 -21.92 24.57
CA GLY A 45 7.10 -20.90 23.73
C GLY A 45 6.41 -19.53 23.75
N SER A 46 7.16 -18.43 23.59
CA SER A 46 6.50 -17.15 23.29
C SER A 46 5.83 -17.25 21.92
N ARG A 47 4.64 -16.66 21.72
CA ARG A 47 3.94 -16.63 20.41
C ARG A 47 4.88 -16.25 19.26
N GLY A 48 5.81 -15.32 19.51
CA GLY A 48 6.86 -14.95 18.56
C GLY A 48 7.74 -16.12 18.09
N ARG A 49 8.15 -17.04 18.99
CA ARG A 49 8.91 -18.25 18.59
C ARG A 49 8.08 -19.22 17.77
N THR A 50 6.78 -19.31 18.00
CA THR A 50 5.89 -20.14 17.18
C THR A 50 5.78 -19.58 15.77
N LEU A 51 5.58 -18.28 15.64
CA LEU A 51 5.52 -17.57 14.35
C LEU A 51 6.85 -17.64 13.58
N GLU A 52 7.99 -17.51 14.28
CA GLU A 52 9.33 -17.67 13.70
C GLU A 52 9.49 -19.06 13.05
N LYS A 53 9.14 -20.12 13.79
CA LYS A 53 9.21 -21.50 13.28
C LYS A 53 8.28 -21.69 12.08
N GLU A 54 7.06 -21.20 12.17
CA GLU A 54 6.08 -21.27 11.08
C GLU A 54 6.58 -20.56 9.83
N LEU A 55 7.04 -19.32 9.96
CA LEU A 55 7.63 -18.55 8.87
C LEU A 55 8.80 -19.29 8.22
N SER A 56 9.72 -19.82 9.03
CA SER A 56 10.89 -20.57 8.55
C SER A 56 10.48 -21.81 7.75
N MET A 57 9.54 -22.61 8.27
CA MET A 57 9.02 -23.78 7.56
C MET A 57 8.36 -23.41 6.23
N ARG A 58 7.51 -22.38 6.21
CA ARG A 58 6.81 -21.96 4.97
C ARG A 58 7.77 -21.39 3.93
N VAL A 59 8.78 -20.64 4.34
CA VAL A 59 9.82 -20.15 3.42
C VAL A 59 10.63 -21.31 2.82
N LEU A 60 10.90 -22.36 3.60
CA LEU A 60 11.56 -23.56 3.09
C LEU A 60 10.69 -24.27 2.03
N GLU A 61 9.41 -24.51 2.33
CA GLU A 61 8.47 -25.11 1.37
C GLU A 61 8.38 -24.32 0.05
N ILE A 62 8.36 -22.99 0.14
CA ILE A 62 8.38 -22.12 -1.04
C ILE A 62 9.69 -22.29 -1.82
N GLY A 63 10.84 -22.33 -1.14
CA GLY A 63 12.15 -22.54 -1.77
C GLY A 63 12.26 -23.89 -2.48
N GLU A 64 11.75 -24.95 -1.86
CA GLU A 64 11.69 -26.29 -2.44
C GLU A 64 10.77 -26.31 -3.68
N PHE A 65 9.59 -25.70 -3.58
CA PHE A 65 8.68 -25.58 -4.73
C PHE A 65 9.33 -24.86 -5.90
N LEU A 66 9.97 -23.70 -5.67
CA LEU A 66 10.62 -22.93 -6.74
C LEU A 66 11.77 -23.72 -7.39
N THR A 67 12.54 -24.45 -6.58
CA THR A 67 13.60 -25.34 -7.06
C THR A 67 13.05 -26.46 -7.95
N LEU A 68 11.92 -27.07 -7.57
CA LEU A 68 11.25 -28.09 -8.38
C LEU A 68 10.70 -27.56 -9.71
N GLN A 69 10.32 -26.28 -9.76
CA GLN A 69 9.83 -25.61 -10.97
C GLN A 69 10.96 -24.99 -11.82
N ASP A 70 12.23 -25.19 -11.45
CA ASP A 70 13.41 -24.59 -12.09
C ASP A 70 13.34 -23.05 -12.17
N ILE A 71 12.81 -22.43 -11.11
CA ILE A 71 12.70 -20.97 -10.97
C ILE A 71 13.70 -20.48 -9.91
N PRO A 72 14.32 -19.31 -10.11
CA PRO A 72 15.17 -18.70 -9.09
C PRO A 72 14.47 -18.54 -7.74
N SER A 73 15.25 -18.55 -6.66
CA SER A 73 14.75 -18.28 -5.32
C SER A 73 14.13 -16.87 -5.22
N LEU A 74 13.26 -16.69 -4.21
CA LEU A 74 12.60 -15.41 -3.96
C LEU A 74 13.60 -14.26 -3.87
N SER A 75 13.30 -13.18 -4.58
CA SER A 75 14.12 -11.97 -4.62
C SER A 75 13.22 -10.75 -4.77
N ILE A 76 13.62 -9.63 -4.18
CA ILE A 76 12.94 -8.34 -4.40
C ILE A 76 13.15 -7.86 -5.84
N GLY A 77 14.25 -8.28 -6.49
CA GLY A 77 14.60 -7.84 -7.84
C GLY A 77 13.74 -8.44 -8.95
N GLN A 78 13.10 -9.58 -8.70
CA GLN A 78 12.36 -10.34 -9.70
C GLN A 78 11.17 -11.07 -9.09
N ASP A 79 10.01 -10.93 -9.71
CA ASP A 79 8.80 -11.63 -9.28
C ASP A 79 8.80 -13.10 -9.72
N VAL A 80 8.12 -13.93 -8.91
CA VAL A 80 7.70 -15.26 -9.32
C VAL A 80 6.65 -15.12 -10.44
N PRO A 81 6.71 -15.89 -11.53
CA PRO A 81 5.72 -15.83 -12.60
C PRO A 81 4.29 -15.96 -12.11
N LEU A 82 3.36 -15.16 -12.64
CA LEU A 82 1.94 -15.14 -12.20
C LEU A 82 1.26 -16.51 -12.27
N SER A 83 1.62 -17.35 -13.26
CA SER A 83 1.11 -18.72 -13.39
C SER A 83 1.44 -19.58 -12.16
N LEU A 84 2.66 -19.43 -11.63
CA LEU A 84 3.10 -20.15 -10.42
C LEU A 84 2.59 -19.48 -9.15
N GLN A 85 2.34 -18.17 -9.16
CA GLN A 85 1.70 -17.50 -8.03
C GLN A 85 0.27 -17.98 -7.77
N ALA A 86 -0.40 -18.51 -8.81
CA ALA A 86 -1.74 -19.09 -8.73
C ALA A 86 -1.75 -20.59 -8.39
N ASP A 87 -0.59 -21.26 -8.39
CA ASP A 87 -0.49 -22.65 -7.95
C ASP A 87 -0.89 -22.77 -6.47
N SER A 88 -1.73 -23.75 -6.15
CA SER A 88 -2.29 -23.87 -4.80
C SER A 88 -1.25 -24.13 -3.73
N THR A 89 -0.21 -24.92 -4.04
CA THR A 89 0.86 -25.27 -3.09
C THR A 89 1.69 -24.02 -2.79
N PHE A 90 2.10 -23.31 -3.83
CA PHE A 90 2.84 -22.06 -3.66
C PHE A 90 1.99 -21.00 -2.95
N ALA A 91 0.74 -20.81 -3.38
CA ALA A 91 -0.16 -19.82 -2.81
C ALA A 91 -0.45 -20.08 -1.33
N SER A 92 -0.69 -21.33 -0.91
CA SER A 92 -0.97 -21.65 0.49
C SER A 92 0.24 -21.41 1.39
N SER A 93 1.44 -21.83 0.96
CA SER A 93 2.66 -21.61 1.76
C SER A 93 3.03 -20.13 1.81
N LYS A 94 2.85 -19.40 0.69
CA LYS A 94 3.02 -17.94 0.63
C LYS A 94 2.07 -17.22 1.59
N GLU A 95 0.78 -17.53 1.56
CA GLU A 95 -0.21 -16.88 2.42
C GLU A 95 0.08 -17.14 3.90
N ALA A 96 0.37 -18.40 4.26
CA ALA A 96 0.75 -18.74 5.63
C ALA A 96 2.02 -18.02 6.10
N ALA A 97 3.04 -17.93 5.24
CA ALA A 97 4.26 -17.16 5.52
C ALA A 97 3.96 -15.67 5.75
N LEU A 98 3.13 -15.06 4.90
CA LEU A 98 2.75 -13.65 5.00
C LEU A 98 1.96 -13.37 6.28
N LEU A 99 1.00 -14.21 6.62
CA LEU A 99 0.24 -14.10 7.87
C LEU A 99 1.16 -14.19 9.09
N ALA A 100 2.04 -15.19 9.13
CA ALA A 100 3.00 -15.35 10.22
C ALA A 100 3.97 -14.16 10.33
N CYS A 101 4.46 -13.66 9.20
CA CYS A 101 5.35 -12.49 9.14
C CYS A 101 4.64 -11.21 9.60
N ASN A 102 3.40 -10.99 9.17
CA ASN A 102 2.60 -9.83 9.55
C ASN A 102 2.31 -9.81 11.05
N GLU A 103 1.90 -10.95 11.61
CA GLU A 103 1.66 -11.05 13.05
C GLU A 103 2.96 -10.86 13.85
N LEU A 104 4.06 -11.48 13.41
CA LEU A 104 5.36 -11.31 14.05
C LEU A 104 5.81 -9.85 13.99
N SER A 105 5.63 -9.17 12.84
CA SER A 105 5.95 -7.75 12.68
C SER A 105 5.10 -6.89 13.61
N ALA A 106 3.80 -7.17 13.75
CA ALA A 106 2.91 -6.47 14.66
C ALA A 106 3.34 -6.65 16.12
N LEU A 107 3.70 -7.87 16.54
CA LEU A 107 4.21 -8.16 17.88
C LEU A 107 5.52 -7.40 18.17
N LEU A 108 6.44 -7.37 17.21
CA LEU A 108 7.74 -6.70 17.37
C LEU A 108 7.62 -5.17 17.38
N ARG A 109 6.73 -4.61 16.57
CA ARG A 109 6.48 -3.16 16.50
C ARG A 109 5.71 -2.64 17.71
N GLY A 110 4.82 -3.46 18.27
CA GLY A 110 3.87 -3.04 19.29
C GLY A 110 2.70 -2.22 18.72
N SER A 111 1.75 -1.89 19.59
CA SER A 111 0.46 -1.28 19.19
C SER A 111 0.61 0.13 18.60
N PHE A 112 1.47 0.96 19.19
CA PHE A 112 1.58 2.36 18.78
C PHE A 112 2.17 2.52 17.36
N PRO A 113 3.34 1.95 17.00
CA PRO A 113 3.84 2.03 15.63
C PRO A 113 2.95 1.30 14.63
N THR A 114 2.21 0.27 15.03
CA THR A 114 1.24 -0.40 14.16
C THR A 114 0.09 0.54 13.75
N ILE A 115 -0.37 1.40 14.67
CA ILE A 115 -1.41 2.40 14.40
C ILE A 115 -0.83 3.63 13.70
N ALA A 116 0.31 4.13 14.18
CA ALA A 116 0.90 5.36 13.67
C ALA A 116 1.50 5.17 12.27
N ASN A 117 2.15 4.02 12.00
CA ASN A 117 2.83 3.74 10.74
C ASN A 117 1.90 3.23 9.64
N GLN A 118 0.81 3.96 9.39
CA GLN A 118 0.03 3.78 8.17
C GLN A 118 0.70 4.54 7.03
N ASN A 119 0.94 3.83 5.92
CA ASN A 119 1.90 4.16 4.85
C ASN A 119 1.48 5.31 3.92
N GLY A 120 0.83 6.36 4.43
CA GLY A 120 0.33 7.47 3.61
C GLY A 120 1.43 8.20 2.84
N ILE A 121 2.62 8.37 3.44
CA ILE A 121 3.78 9.02 2.79
C ILE A 121 4.32 8.16 1.65
N GLU A 122 4.43 6.85 1.88
CA GLU A 122 4.92 5.89 0.89
C GLU A 122 3.96 5.78 -0.30
N PHE A 123 2.66 5.75 -0.02
CA PHE A 123 1.64 5.76 -1.06
C PHE A 123 1.64 7.06 -1.88
N ALA A 124 1.79 8.21 -1.21
CA ALA A 124 1.95 9.50 -1.87
C ALA A 124 3.20 9.54 -2.78
N ALA A 125 4.31 8.94 -2.33
CA ALA A 125 5.52 8.83 -3.14
C ALA A 125 5.27 7.98 -4.40
N THR A 126 4.60 6.82 -4.27
CA THR A 126 4.22 5.98 -5.41
C THR A 126 3.29 6.70 -6.38
N GLN A 127 2.32 7.48 -5.89
CA GLN A 127 1.46 8.33 -6.72
C GLN A 127 2.28 9.35 -7.53
N ALA A 128 3.21 10.05 -6.88
CA ALA A 128 4.07 11.01 -7.56
C ALA A 128 4.93 10.34 -8.64
N LEU A 129 5.51 9.18 -8.35
CA LEU A 129 6.28 8.39 -9.31
C LEU A 129 5.45 8.02 -10.55
N CYS A 130 4.22 7.56 -10.35
CA CYS A 130 3.29 7.23 -11.44
C CYS A 130 2.91 8.47 -12.25
N ARG A 131 2.59 9.58 -11.57
CA ARG A 131 2.18 10.85 -12.19
C ARG A 131 3.25 11.45 -13.10
N PHE A 132 4.52 11.35 -12.70
CA PHE A 132 5.67 11.80 -13.48
C PHE A 132 6.24 10.70 -14.40
N LYS A 133 5.60 9.52 -14.41
CA LYS A 133 5.95 8.36 -15.21
C LYS A 133 7.39 7.87 -14.98
N ILE A 134 7.98 8.14 -13.82
CA ILE A 134 9.40 7.82 -13.51
C ILE A 134 9.76 6.35 -13.78
N PRO A 135 8.92 5.36 -13.41
CA PRO A 135 9.22 3.96 -13.74
C PRO A 135 9.43 3.70 -15.24
N ALA A 136 8.81 4.47 -16.14
CA ALA A 136 8.96 4.32 -17.58
C ALA A 136 10.08 5.19 -18.20
N ARG A 137 10.89 5.88 -17.39
CA ARG A 137 11.90 6.85 -17.83
C ARG A 137 13.35 6.39 -17.68
N PHE A 138 13.57 5.13 -17.33
CA PHE A 138 14.90 4.58 -17.30
C PHE A 138 15.51 4.52 -18.72
N PRO A 139 16.83 4.65 -18.86
CA PRO A 139 17.51 4.48 -20.13
C PRO A 139 17.16 3.13 -20.76
N ALA A 140 16.93 3.11 -22.08
CA ALA A 140 16.50 1.90 -22.78
C ALA A 140 17.47 0.73 -22.56
N GLY A 141 16.92 -0.44 -22.22
CA GLY A 141 17.69 -1.66 -21.96
C GLY A 141 18.48 -1.68 -20.65
N ARG A 142 18.33 -0.66 -19.79
CA ARG A 142 19.01 -0.58 -18.49
C ARG A 142 18.02 -0.60 -17.34
N ASP A 143 18.34 -1.39 -16.32
CA ASP A 143 17.61 -1.41 -15.06
C ASP A 143 18.10 -0.32 -14.08
N SER A 144 19.20 0.37 -14.36
CA SER A 144 19.78 1.36 -13.44
C SER A 144 20.03 2.70 -14.11
N ALA A 145 19.78 3.78 -13.38
CA ALA A 145 19.93 5.16 -13.82
C ALA A 145 20.39 6.07 -12.67
N THR A 146 21.20 7.06 -12.99
CA THR A 146 21.54 8.14 -12.05
C THR A 146 20.38 9.11 -11.89
N TYR A 147 20.35 9.87 -10.80
CA TYR A 147 19.37 10.96 -10.62
C TYR A 147 19.41 11.98 -11.77
N ALA A 148 20.61 12.28 -12.30
CA ALA A 148 20.78 13.18 -13.44
C ALA A 148 20.17 12.62 -14.73
N GLU A 149 20.36 11.33 -15.01
CA GLU A 149 19.75 10.66 -16.17
C GLU A 149 18.22 10.65 -16.07
N LEU A 150 17.68 10.35 -14.88
CA LEU A 150 16.23 10.36 -14.64
C LEU A 150 15.64 11.77 -14.72
N ALA A 151 16.36 12.79 -14.26
CA ALA A 151 15.94 14.18 -14.40
C ALA A 151 15.84 14.57 -15.88
N ALA A 152 16.88 14.26 -16.66
CA ALA A 152 16.90 14.53 -18.09
C ALA A 152 15.78 13.80 -18.86
N SER A 153 15.48 12.54 -18.53
CA SER A 153 14.47 11.75 -19.25
C SER A 153 13.03 12.02 -18.83
N SER A 154 12.81 12.51 -17.61
CA SER A 154 11.48 12.86 -17.08
C SER A 154 11.08 14.32 -17.33
N GLY A 155 12.04 15.20 -17.61
CA GLY A 155 11.82 16.64 -17.72
C GLY A 155 11.70 17.35 -16.38
N LEU A 156 12.11 16.69 -15.29
CA LEU A 156 12.13 17.26 -13.94
C LEU A 156 13.53 17.72 -13.55
N VAL A 157 13.63 18.63 -12.59
CA VAL A 157 14.95 19.01 -12.03
C VAL A 157 15.42 17.97 -11.03
N GLU A 158 16.74 17.85 -10.85
CA GLU A 158 17.32 16.81 -9.99
C GLU A 158 16.78 16.80 -8.54
N PRO A 159 16.53 17.96 -7.87
CA PRO A 159 15.89 17.96 -6.55
C PRO A 159 14.52 17.29 -6.52
N GLU A 160 13.74 17.37 -7.60
CA GLU A 160 12.42 16.75 -7.69
C GLU A 160 12.55 15.23 -7.89
N ILE A 161 13.52 14.75 -8.69
CA ILE A 161 13.76 13.31 -8.86
C ILE A 161 14.20 12.64 -7.56
N ARG A 162 14.81 13.37 -6.63
CA ARG A 162 15.14 12.83 -5.31
C ARG A 162 13.90 12.38 -4.51
N LEU A 163 12.67 12.67 -4.95
CA LEU A 163 11.44 12.06 -4.44
C LEU A 163 11.45 10.52 -4.53
N VAL A 164 12.20 9.93 -5.47
CA VAL A 164 12.36 8.47 -5.59
C VAL A 164 12.83 7.85 -4.27
N ARG A 165 13.64 8.57 -3.48
CA ARG A 165 14.12 8.09 -2.17
C ARG A 165 12.99 7.80 -1.19
N ALA A 166 11.87 8.50 -1.29
CA ALA A 166 10.71 8.27 -0.43
C ALA A 166 10.01 6.92 -0.70
N SER A 167 10.30 6.28 -1.84
CA SER A 167 9.76 4.97 -2.23
C SER A 167 10.68 3.78 -1.92
N LEU A 168 11.95 4.04 -1.55
CA LEU A 168 12.92 2.99 -1.23
C LEU A 168 12.50 2.13 -0.04
N PRO A 169 11.94 2.69 1.06
CA PRO A 169 11.48 1.88 2.20
C PRO A 169 10.36 0.89 1.84
N SER A 170 9.57 1.19 0.81
CA SER A 170 8.48 0.35 0.30
C SER A 170 8.93 -0.64 -0.77
N TYR A 171 10.24 -0.71 -1.05
CA TYR A 171 10.82 -1.58 -2.07
C TYR A 171 10.16 -1.42 -3.45
N ILE A 172 9.87 -0.18 -3.86
CA ILE A 172 9.48 0.12 -5.25
C ILE A 172 10.72 0.24 -6.13
N PHE A 173 11.75 0.91 -5.64
CA PHE A 173 13.08 1.03 -6.24
C PHE A 173 14.16 0.61 -5.24
N SER A 174 15.40 0.47 -5.72
CA SER A 174 16.58 0.25 -4.88
C SER A 174 17.67 1.28 -5.19
N GLU A 175 18.39 1.77 -4.17
CA GLU A 175 19.61 2.57 -4.33
C GLU A 175 20.77 1.80 -3.70
N ARG A 176 21.32 0.82 -4.43
CA ARG A 176 22.44 -0.02 -3.95
C ARG A 176 23.77 0.73 -3.98
N GLU A 177 23.93 1.57 -4.99
CA GLU A 177 25.05 2.47 -5.17
C GLU A 177 24.59 3.90 -4.94
N LYS A 178 25.46 4.71 -4.33
CA LYS A 178 25.13 6.10 -4.00
C LYS A 178 24.75 6.85 -5.27
N GLU A 179 23.58 7.48 -5.27
CA GLU A 179 23.03 8.27 -6.37
C GLU A 179 22.64 7.48 -7.63
N VAL A 180 22.56 6.14 -7.54
CA VAL A 180 22.12 5.27 -8.63
C VAL A 180 20.85 4.53 -8.21
N VAL A 181 19.75 4.85 -8.89
CA VAL A 181 18.47 4.17 -8.71
C VAL A 181 18.42 2.96 -9.62
N THR A 182 17.95 1.83 -9.09
CA THR A 182 17.80 0.57 -9.81
C THR A 182 16.36 0.08 -9.72
N HIS A 183 15.83 -0.33 -10.87
CA HIS A 183 14.59 -1.06 -11.01
C HIS A 183 14.64 -2.38 -10.27
N ILE A 184 13.52 -2.70 -9.65
CA ILE A 184 13.24 -4.00 -9.04
C ILE A 184 11.82 -4.41 -9.46
N ALA A 185 11.34 -5.57 -9.01
CA ALA A 185 10.12 -6.17 -9.51
C ALA A 185 8.92 -5.20 -9.49
N ALA A 186 8.71 -4.49 -8.37
CA ALA A 186 7.61 -3.54 -8.21
C ALA A 186 7.68 -2.35 -9.19
N SER A 187 8.83 -1.68 -9.34
CA SER A 187 8.95 -0.58 -10.30
C SER A 187 8.91 -1.06 -11.76
N LYS A 188 9.38 -2.27 -12.07
CA LYS A 188 9.20 -2.87 -13.41
C LYS A 188 7.73 -3.12 -13.71
N CYS A 189 6.97 -3.59 -12.72
CA CYS A 189 5.52 -3.74 -12.83
C CYS A 189 4.85 -2.38 -13.11
N LEU A 190 5.19 -1.33 -12.36
CA LEU A 190 4.70 0.03 -12.63
C LEU A 190 5.12 0.58 -14.00
N ALA A 191 6.28 0.19 -14.52
CA ALA A 191 6.75 0.63 -15.83
C ALA A 191 6.01 -0.02 -17.00
N THR A 192 5.48 -1.23 -16.80
CA THR A 192 4.99 -2.10 -17.89
C THR A 192 3.50 -2.44 -17.80
N ASN A 193 2.86 -2.23 -16.66
CA ASN A 193 1.46 -2.54 -16.44
C ASN A 193 0.62 -1.25 -16.23
N PRO A 194 -0.09 -0.77 -17.26
CA PRO A 194 -0.91 0.44 -17.18
C PRO A 194 -1.97 0.37 -16.08
N LEU A 195 -2.58 -0.80 -15.85
CA LEU A 195 -3.59 -0.96 -14.80
C LEU A 195 -3.01 -0.67 -13.41
N MET A 196 -1.74 -0.99 -13.18
CA MET A 196 -1.08 -0.70 -11.90
C MET A 196 -0.74 0.78 -11.76
N VAL A 197 -0.44 1.46 -12.87
CA VAL A 197 -0.26 2.92 -12.90
C VAL A 197 -1.59 3.62 -12.62
N ASP A 198 -2.67 3.20 -13.27
CA ASP A 198 -4.00 3.77 -13.10
C ASP A 198 -4.54 3.51 -11.69
N TRP A 199 -4.38 2.28 -11.16
CA TRP A 199 -4.74 1.97 -9.77
C TRP A 199 -3.97 2.83 -8.77
N SER A 200 -2.65 2.95 -8.96
CA SER A 200 -1.79 3.66 -8.01
C SER A 200 -1.93 5.17 -8.12
N GLY A 201 -2.16 5.72 -9.32
CA GLY A 201 -2.25 7.15 -9.61
C GLY A 201 -3.66 7.72 -9.53
N ASP A 202 -4.64 7.02 -10.11
CA ASP A 202 -6.01 7.52 -10.33
C ASP A 202 -7.06 6.83 -9.44
N GLY A 203 -6.66 5.83 -8.64
CA GLY A 203 -7.58 5.13 -7.73
C GLY A 203 -8.30 6.06 -6.75
N TYR A 204 -7.65 7.14 -6.30
CA TYR A 204 -8.32 8.17 -5.48
C TYR A 204 -9.40 8.90 -6.27
N SER A 205 -9.07 9.33 -7.48
CA SER A 205 -9.93 10.09 -8.38
C SER A 205 -11.20 9.30 -8.68
N LEU A 206 -11.05 8.02 -9.02
CA LEU A 206 -12.15 7.07 -9.23
C LEU A 206 -13.01 6.88 -7.98
N ALA A 207 -12.40 6.63 -6.81
CA ALA A 207 -13.13 6.38 -5.57
C ALA A 207 -13.93 7.60 -5.07
N ASN A 208 -13.52 8.81 -5.44
CA ASN A 208 -14.14 10.06 -4.99
C ASN A 208 -14.94 10.76 -6.11
N ASN A 209 -15.17 10.09 -7.25
CA ASN A 209 -15.87 10.63 -8.42
C ASN A 209 -15.36 12.03 -8.80
N THR A 210 -14.04 12.13 -8.95
CA THR A 210 -13.34 13.37 -9.30
C THR A 210 -12.29 13.10 -10.35
N GLU A 211 -11.98 14.10 -11.18
CA GLU A 211 -10.83 14.05 -12.10
C GLU A 211 -9.56 14.63 -11.45
N ASP A 212 -9.69 15.21 -10.25
CA ASP A 212 -8.56 15.76 -9.52
C ASP A 212 -7.71 14.65 -8.89
N SER A 213 -6.39 14.82 -8.90
CA SER A 213 -5.52 14.02 -8.02
C SER A 213 -5.91 14.19 -6.55
N ALA A 214 -5.55 13.24 -5.70
CA ALA A 214 -5.82 13.30 -4.26
C ALA A 214 -5.43 14.64 -3.63
N PHE A 215 -4.24 15.16 -3.97
CA PHE A 215 -3.74 16.41 -3.43
C PHE A 215 -4.47 17.63 -3.98
N THR A 216 -4.75 17.64 -5.29
CA THR A 216 -5.52 18.71 -5.93
C THR A 216 -6.94 18.79 -5.36
N HIS A 217 -7.58 17.64 -5.19
CA HIS A 217 -8.91 17.54 -4.61
C HIS A 217 -8.91 18.02 -3.15
N MET A 218 -7.98 17.54 -2.32
CA MET A 218 -7.86 17.94 -0.92
C MET A 218 -7.59 19.45 -0.78
N ALA A 219 -6.77 20.03 -1.66
CA ALA A 219 -6.45 21.46 -1.63
C ALA A 219 -7.67 22.37 -1.85
N LYS A 220 -8.70 21.90 -2.56
CA LYS A 220 -10.00 22.61 -2.71
C LYS A 220 -10.75 22.74 -1.38
N TYR A 221 -10.39 21.94 -0.38
CA TYR A 221 -10.98 21.92 0.96
C TYR A 221 -9.92 22.22 2.03
N PRO A 222 -9.52 23.49 2.21
CA PRO A 222 -8.39 23.86 3.09
C PRO A 222 -8.56 23.38 4.53
N GLY A 223 -9.79 23.43 5.08
CA GLY A 223 -10.07 22.88 6.42
C GLY A 223 -9.91 21.36 6.54
N ARG A 224 -9.98 20.60 5.45
CA ARG A 224 -9.61 19.16 5.42
C ARG A 224 -8.10 19.01 5.31
N THR A 225 -7.45 19.80 4.47
CA THR A 225 -6.00 19.79 4.29
C THR A 225 -5.26 20.09 5.59
N GLU A 226 -5.70 21.08 6.37
CA GLU A 226 -5.11 21.39 7.67
C GLU A 226 -5.27 20.25 8.69
N ARG A 227 -6.45 19.61 8.73
CA ARG A 227 -6.68 18.44 9.60
C ARG A 227 -5.82 17.26 9.19
N PHE A 228 -5.68 17.01 7.89
CA PHE A 228 -4.85 15.94 7.34
C PHE A 228 -3.35 16.19 7.60
N ALA A 229 -2.88 17.43 7.38
CA ALA A 229 -1.52 17.84 7.67
C ALA A 229 -1.20 17.71 9.16
N ARG A 230 -2.12 18.14 10.04
CA ARG A 230 -1.96 18.00 11.50
C ARG A 230 -1.76 16.55 11.93
N VAL A 231 -2.58 15.62 11.40
CA VAL A 231 -2.43 14.18 11.70
C VAL A 231 -1.08 13.63 11.20
N ASN A 232 -0.60 14.06 10.03
CA ASN A 232 0.69 13.62 9.48
C ASN A 232 1.93 14.22 10.17
N VAL A 233 1.85 15.45 10.68
CA VAL A 233 2.97 16.06 11.44
C VAL A 233 3.21 15.34 12.77
N TYR A 234 2.15 14.88 13.46
CA TYR A 234 2.30 14.04 14.66
C TYR A 234 3.02 12.72 14.36
N HIS A 235 2.77 12.12 13.19
CA HIS A 235 3.46 10.90 12.75
C HIS A 235 4.97 11.13 12.53
N CYS A 236 5.33 12.24 11.87
CA CYS A 236 6.73 12.59 11.59
C CYS A 236 7.49 12.99 12.87
N TRP A 237 6.85 13.70 13.80
CA TRP A 237 7.43 14.07 15.10
C TRP A 237 7.68 12.84 16.00
N SER A 238 6.74 11.89 16.03
CA SER A 238 6.86 10.66 16.81
C SER A 238 8.05 9.78 16.38
N LYS A 239 8.30 9.66 15.07
CA LYS A 239 9.46 8.90 14.54
C LYS A 239 10.81 9.51 14.94
N ASN A 240 10.88 10.83 15.11
CA ASN A 240 12.12 11.54 15.46
C ASN A 240 12.38 11.62 16.98
N THR A 241 11.33 11.61 17.80
CA THR A 241 11.49 11.60 19.27
C THR A 241 11.96 10.24 19.80
N LEU A 242 11.52 9.14 19.19
CA LEU A 242 11.98 7.79 19.58
C LEU A 242 13.49 7.58 19.33
N ARG A 243 14.06 8.16 18.26
CA ARG A 243 15.52 8.07 18.00
C ARG A 243 16.39 8.90 18.93
N ARG A 244 15.88 10.00 19.51
CA ARG A 244 16.68 10.88 20.37
C ARG A 244 16.84 10.35 21.79
N ASN A 245 15.95 9.47 22.23
CA ASN A 245 15.97 8.93 23.59
C ASN A 245 16.88 7.70 23.75
N GLU A 246 17.42 7.14 22.65
CA GLU A 246 18.36 6.00 22.68
C GLU A 246 19.84 6.43 22.74
N THR A 247 20.14 7.73 22.56
CA THR A 247 21.51 8.28 22.64
C THR A 247 21.80 8.99 23.98
N SER A 248 21.02 8.69 25.02
CA SER A 248 21.21 9.26 26.35
C SER A 248 21.09 8.18 27.43
N PHE A 249 21.93 7.15 27.32
CA PHE A 249 22.37 6.29 28.42
C PHE A 249 23.80 5.81 28.14
#